data_AF-W7SE00-F1
#
_entry.id   AF-W7SE00-F1
#
_cell.length_a   1.000
_cell.length_b   1.000
_cell.length_c   1.000
_cell.angle_alpha   90.00
_cell.angle_beta   90.00
_cell.angle_gamma   90.00
#
_symmetry.space_group_name_H-M   'P 1'
#
loop_
_entity.id
_entity.type
_entity.pdbx_description
1 polymer ?
#
loop_
_entity_poly.entity_id
_entity_poly.type
_entity_poly.pdbx_seq_one_letter_code
_entity_poly.pdbx_strand_id
1 'polypeptide(L)'
;MRPTLLVVPLVLVAGMVAAPAANAANESVNIWLTSTNDSGGRNVTRGLQQQSPISFTAGTGTGQQTITVDENTRYQQFEGAGASFTDTTAYLMNSSGALSAATRNATMQKLFDPVNGIGLSFLRNPMGASDLARYSYTYDDGAADPNLTRFSLSHDLVDVIPLTKQAKQLNPQLKVMASPWTAPPWMKDNNSYIQGWLQSQYYQAYANYFVKYIQGFQAQGVPVDYVSEQNEPTVGGNYPGMNWNGSGLAVFAKNNLLPALHNAGLSTKVLALDWNWDSYDSFAAPTVNDASIRNDPNFGGVAWHGYEGDVSEQTTIHNQYPSMNMYETEHSGGNWIGNQQNEDMNNIIDYTRNWDRSVVKWSLAVDEHQGPNNGGCSTCTGLITVHQNDNRGQVDYNIEYYDMGQLTKFVKPGATRIASNDSAVRNVAWINPDGSKALVAYNPSGSAQSVRVNWGNESFTYSVPAATSATFTWNGTQGGTTTPPPGGRTITGIGGKCVDVAGANSANGTQVQIYTCNGTAAQTWTQSGSALQSLGKCLDVSGASTANGAKVQLYDCNGSGAQQWTQNGQHELVNTGSGKCLDATNQSSADGTPLQIWTCAGGANQQWTLN
;
A
#
# COMPACT_ATOMS: atom_id res chain seq x y z
N MET A 1 36.88 -73.04 -24.70
CA MET A 1 36.53 -72.18 -25.85
C MET A 1 36.08 -70.83 -25.29
N ARG A 2 36.76 -69.75 -25.67
CA ARG A 2 36.58 -68.39 -25.12
C ARG A 2 35.31 -67.73 -25.70
N PRO A 3 34.51 -67.00 -24.92
CA PRO A 3 33.55 -66.06 -25.49
C PRO A 3 34.22 -64.69 -25.70
N THR A 4 34.01 -64.14 -26.89
CA THR A 4 34.56 -62.87 -27.38
C THR A 4 33.76 -61.71 -26.80
N LEU A 5 34.42 -60.79 -26.07
CA LEU A 5 33.85 -59.50 -25.68
C LEU A 5 33.88 -58.55 -26.89
N LEU A 6 32.73 -58.02 -27.30
CA LEU A 6 32.63 -56.88 -28.19
C LEU A 6 32.78 -55.59 -27.39
N VAL A 7 33.79 -54.78 -27.71
CA VAL A 7 33.96 -53.41 -27.20
C VAL A 7 33.34 -52.45 -28.21
N VAL A 8 32.34 -51.67 -27.77
CA VAL A 8 31.77 -50.54 -28.53
C VAL A 8 32.43 -49.25 -28.02
N PRO A 9 32.96 -48.37 -28.88
CA PRO A 9 33.58 -47.12 -28.43
C PRO A 9 32.49 -46.09 -28.10
N LEU A 10 32.54 -45.54 -26.89
CA LEU A 10 31.70 -44.43 -26.46
C LEU A 10 32.30 -43.13 -27.02
N VAL A 11 31.65 -42.54 -28.02
CA VAL A 11 31.99 -41.21 -28.54
C VAL A 11 31.48 -40.16 -27.55
N LEU A 12 32.39 -39.46 -26.87
CA LEU A 12 32.04 -38.25 -26.10
C LEU A 12 31.66 -37.14 -27.09
N VAL A 13 30.36 -36.86 -27.19
CA VAL A 13 29.87 -35.63 -27.80
C VAL A 13 29.97 -34.53 -26.73
N ALA A 14 30.89 -33.60 -26.92
CA ALA A 14 30.94 -32.37 -26.15
C ALA A 14 29.67 -31.55 -26.46
N GLY A 15 28.70 -31.61 -25.57
CA GLY A 15 27.52 -30.75 -25.63
C GLY A 15 27.96 -29.30 -25.45
N MET A 16 27.86 -28.50 -26.52
CA MET A 16 27.87 -27.06 -26.39
C MET A 16 26.68 -26.68 -25.52
N VAL A 17 26.95 -26.29 -24.28
CA VAL A 17 25.97 -25.64 -23.42
C VAL A 17 25.68 -24.30 -24.10
N ALA A 18 24.53 -24.21 -24.77
CA ALA A 18 24.04 -22.93 -25.25
C ALA A 18 23.93 -22.00 -24.03
N ALA A 19 24.62 -20.86 -24.10
CA ALA A 19 24.35 -19.76 -23.18
C ALA A 19 22.84 -19.47 -23.24
N PRO A 20 22.18 -19.18 -22.09
CA PRO A 20 20.78 -18.81 -22.12
C PRO A 20 20.63 -17.63 -23.08
N ALA A 21 19.65 -17.72 -23.98
CA ALA A 21 19.31 -16.61 -24.86
C ALA A 21 19.12 -15.37 -24.00
N ALA A 22 19.76 -14.26 -24.35
CA ALA A 22 19.40 -12.96 -23.82
C ALA A 22 17.89 -12.81 -24.03
N ASN A 23 17.11 -12.72 -22.94
CA ASN A 23 15.70 -12.37 -23.05
C ASN A 23 15.64 -11.07 -23.85
N ALA A 24 14.94 -11.14 -24.98
CA ALA A 24 14.91 -10.05 -25.94
C ALA A 24 14.01 -8.95 -25.38
N ALA A 25 14.62 -7.86 -24.92
CA ALA A 25 13.94 -6.62 -24.58
C ALA A 25 12.94 -6.25 -25.69
N ASN A 26 11.64 -6.39 -25.41
CA ASN A 26 10.54 -5.97 -26.29
C ASN A 26 9.15 -6.06 -25.61
N GLU A 27 9.10 -6.28 -24.30
CA GLU A 27 7.88 -6.33 -23.51
C GLU A 27 7.07 -5.05 -23.74
N SER A 28 5.84 -5.22 -24.20
CA SER A 28 4.92 -4.11 -24.45
C SER A 28 4.41 -3.53 -23.12
N VAL A 29 4.43 -2.21 -23.03
CA VAL A 29 3.98 -1.42 -21.89
C VAL A 29 2.75 -0.63 -22.32
N ASN A 30 1.59 -0.97 -21.75
CA ASN A 30 0.38 -0.20 -21.93
C ASN A 30 0.35 0.97 -20.94
N ILE A 31 -0.19 2.10 -21.37
CA ILE A 31 -0.14 3.35 -20.62
C ILE A 31 -1.53 3.95 -20.56
N TRP A 32 -1.91 4.39 -19.36
CA TRP A 32 -3.22 5.00 -19.10
C TRP A 32 -3.04 6.30 -18.33
N LEU A 33 -3.60 7.40 -18.86
CA LEU A 33 -3.42 8.73 -18.28
C LEU A 33 -4.74 9.29 -17.71
N THR A 34 -4.64 9.92 -16.54
CA THR A 34 -5.66 10.82 -16.02
C THR A 34 -5.02 12.19 -15.79
N SER A 35 -5.54 13.23 -16.44
CA SER A 35 -4.95 14.58 -16.43
C SER A 35 -5.98 15.64 -16.10
N THR A 36 -5.54 16.63 -15.32
CA THR A 36 -6.34 17.82 -14.98
C THR A 36 -5.70 19.09 -15.55
N ASN A 37 -6.48 20.16 -15.68
CA ASN A 37 -5.98 21.44 -16.23
C ASN A 37 -6.34 22.67 -15.40
N ASP A 38 -6.92 22.47 -14.22
CA ASP A 38 -7.26 23.50 -13.26
C ASP A 38 -6.41 23.37 -11.99
N SER A 39 -6.26 24.47 -11.24
CA SER A 39 -5.50 24.46 -9.99
C SER A 39 -6.11 23.55 -8.93
N GLY A 40 -7.43 23.32 -9.01
CA GLY A 40 -8.19 22.46 -8.12
C GLY A 40 -7.99 20.96 -8.39
N GLY A 41 -7.33 20.59 -9.50
CA GLY A 41 -7.14 19.20 -9.90
C GLY A 41 -8.46 18.45 -10.03
N ARG A 42 -9.50 19.06 -10.60
CA ARG A 42 -10.86 18.47 -10.71
C ARG A 42 -11.36 18.36 -12.14
N ASN A 43 -10.93 19.27 -13.02
CA ASN A 43 -11.37 19.29 -14.41
C ASN A 43 -10.57 18.28 -15.24
N VAL A 44 -11.16 17.11 -15.43
CA VAL A 44 -10.56 15.97 -16.15
C VAL A 44 -10.51 16.27 -17.66
N THR A 45 -9.30 16.31 -18.21
CA THR A 45 -9.07 16.46 -19.67
C THR A 45 -8.70 15.15 -20.35
N ARG A 46 -8.13 14.21 -19.59
CA ARG A 46 -7.96 12.80 -19.93
C ARG A 46 -8.39 12.02 -18.71
N GLY A 47 -9.29 11.06 -18.85
CA GLY A 47 -9.74 10.23 -17.73
C GLY A 47 -9.55 8.77 -18.08
N LEU A 48 -8.57 8.11 -17.49
CA LEU A 48 -8.16 6.74 -17.84
C LEU A 48 -8.06 6.56 -19.36
N GLN A 49 -7.38 7.47 -20.03
CA GLN A 49 -7.23 7.43 -21.48
C GLN A 49 -6.03 6.56 -21.84
N GLN A 50 -6.27 5.49 -22.59
CA GLN A 50 -5.21 4.64 -23.14
C GLN A 50 -4.34 5.42 -24.13
N GLN A 51 -3.03 5.28 -24.02
CA GLN A 51 -2.06 5.82 -24.95
C GLN A 51 -1.50 4.71 -25.84
N SER A 52 -0.82 5.09 -26.91
CA SER A 52 -0.04 4.14 -27.72
C SER A 52 0.97 3.40 -26.82
N PRO A 53 0.99 2.06 -26.85
CA PRO A 53 1.97 1.29 -26.10
C PRO A 53 3.40 1.62 -26.52
N ILE A 54 4.32 1.47 -25.58
CA ILE A 54 5.77 1.51 -25.82
C ILE A 54 6.36 0.15 -25.50
N SER A 55 7.66 -0.04 -25.74
CA SER A 55 8.34 -1.29 -25.41
C SER A 55 9.52 -1.04 -24.49
N PHE A 56 9.79 -2.00 -23.62
CA PHE A 56 11.07 -2.10 -22.95
C PHE A 56 12.20 -2.23 -23.97
N THR A 57 13.33 -1.61 -23.66
CA THR A 57 14.58 -1.71 -24.43
C THR A 57 15.73 -2.00 -23.45
N ALA A 58 16.85 -2.50 -23.95
CA ALA A 58 18.05 -2.69 -23.12
C ALA A 58 18.44 -1.37 -22.42
N GLY A 59 18.82 -1.44 -21.14
CA GLY A 59 18.87 -0.33 -20.18
C GLY A 59 19.81 0.86 -20.44
N THR A 60 19.84 1.44 -21.62
CA THR A 60 20.76 2.51 -22.05
C THR A 60 20.14 3.91 -22.11
N GLY A 61 18.84 4.08 -21.80
CA GLY A 61 18.13 5.36 -21.88
C GLY A 61 18.50 6.39 -20.80
N THR A 62 18.08 7.64 -20.95
CA THR A 62 18.18 8.66 -19.88
C THR A 62 16.80 9.26 -19.62
N GLY A 63 16.52 9.63 -18.36
CA GLY A 63 15.30 10.33 -17.95
C GLY A 63 15.64 11.39 -16.90
N GLN A 64 14.78 12.40 -16.74
CA GLN A 64 14.94 13.40 -15.68
C GLN A 64 14.77 12.77 -14.30
N GLN A 65 13.83 11.83 -14.19
CA GLN A 65 13.61 11.00 -13.02
C GLN A 65 13.85 9.53 -13.40
N THR A 66 14.41 8.75 -12.47
CA THR A 66 14.57 7.30 -12.65
C THR A 66 13.75 6.57 -11.60
N ILE A 67 12.83 5.71 -12.07
CA ILE A 67 12.05 4.78 -11.26
C ILE A 67 12.62 3.38 -11.53
N THR A 68 12.99 2.64 -10.50
CA THR A 68 13.52 1.29 -10.58
C THR A 68 12.55 0.37 -9.87
N VAL A 69 11.98 -0.58 -10.61
CA VAL A 69 11.05 -1.59 -10.12
C VAL A 69 11.79 -2.92 -9.93
N ASP A 70 11.68 -3.50 -8.73
CA ASP A 70 12.19 -4.84 -8.42
C ASP A 70 11.04 -5.74 -7.96
N GLU A 71 10.69 -6.71 -8.79
CA GLU A 71 9.58 -7.63 -8.53
C GLU A 71 9.92 -8.75 -7.54
N ASN A 72 11.20 -8.89 -7.20
CA ASN A 72 11.70 -9.91 -6.28
C ASN A 72 11.61 -9.44 -4.82
N THR A 73 11.61 -8.13 -4.58
CA THR A 73 11.33 -7.55 -3.27
C THR A 73 9.83 -7.30 -3.13
N ARG A 74 9.19 -8.06 -2.23
CA ARG A 74 7.72 -8.11 -2.06
C ARG A 74 7.31 -7.63 -0.67
N TYR A 75 6.14 -7.01 -0.60
CA TYR A 75 5.55 -6.50 0.64
C TYR A 75 4.15 -7.10 0.86
N GLN A 76 3.18 -6.32 1.33
CA GLN A 76 1.82 -6.76 1.60
C GLN A 76 1.04 -7.13 0.33
N GLN A 77 -0.02 -7.92 0.51
CA GLN A 77 -1.03 -8.18 -0.51
C GLN A 77 -2.13 -7.10 -0.48
N PHE A 78 -2.51 -6.64 -1.66
CA PHE A 78 -3.64 -5.74 -1.87
C PHE A 78 -4.94 -6.49 -1.66
N GLU A 79 -5.78 -6.00 -0.76
CA GLU A 79 -7.11 -6.52 -0.51
C GLU A 79 -8.12 -5.93 -1.52
N GLY A 80 -8.02 -4.62 -1.76
CA GLY A 80 -8.86 -3.91 -2.71
C GLY A 80 -8.97 -2.43 -2.38
N ALA A 81 -9.58 -1.65 -3.27
CA ALA A 81 -9.89 -0.24 -3.01
C ALA A 81 -11.27 0.13 -3.54
N GLY A 82 -11.82 1.22 -3.00
CA GLY A 82 -13.13 1.71 -3.38
C GLY A 82 -13.61 2.88 -2.55
N ALA A 83 -14.88 2.85 -2.17
CA ALA A 83 -15.54 3.93 -1.46
C ALA A 83 -16.65 3.40 -0.55
N SER A 84 -17.18 4.25 0.33
CA SER A 84 -18.29 3.85 1.19
C SER A 84 -19.64 3.98 0.50
N PHE A 85 -20.44 2.94 0.66
CA PHE A 85 -21.80 2.88 0.17
C PHE A 85 -22.75 3.34 1.28
N THR A 86 -22.80 4.66 1.45
CA THR A 86 -23.59 5.34 2.48
C THR A 86 -25.09 5.28 2.18
N ASP A 87 -25.95 5.59 3.16
CA ASP A 87 -27.39 5.70 2.92
C ASP A 87 -27.70 6.75 1.85
N THR A 88 -26.98 7.87 1.86
CA THR A 88 -27.04 8.90 0.82
C THR A 88 -26.71 8.34 -0.56
N THR A 89 -25.58 7.63 -0.69
CA THR A 89 -25.21 6.99 -1.96
C THR A 89 -26.31 6.05 -2.43
N ALA A 90 -26.79 5.17 -1.55
CA ALA A 90 -27.75 4.13 -1.91
C ALA A 90 -29.11 4.73 -2.32
N TYR A 91 -29.60 5.72 -1.58
CA TYR A 91 -30.80 6.48 -1.92
C TYR A 91 -30.68 7.13 -3.30
N LEU A 92 -29.60 7.90 -3.53
CA LEU A 92 -29.39 8.61 -4.79
C LEU A 92 -29.37 7.67 -5.98
N MET A 93 -28.69 6.52 -5.83
CA MET A 93 -28.53 5.55 -6.91
C MET A 93 -29.79 4.71 -7.17
N ASN A 94 -30.66 4.51 -6.17
CA ASN A 94 -31.76 3.54 -6.28
C ASN A 94 -33.16 4.12 -6.16
N SER A 95 -33.47 4.85 -5.07
CA SER A 95 -34.85 5.18 -4.70
C SER A 95 -35.19 6.67 -4.76
N SER A 96 -34.22 7.56 -4.99
CA SER A 96 -34.45 8.99 -5.19
C SER A 96 -35.27 9.32 -6.45
N GLY A 97 -35.25 8.42 -7.45
CA GLY A 97 -35.79 8.66 -8.77
C GLY A 97 -34.85 9.41 -9.72
N ALA A 98 -33.65 9.80 -9.27
CA ALA A 98 -32.65 10.50 -10.09
C ALA A 98 -32.13 9.64 -11.25
N LEU A 99 -31.88 8.35 -10.99
CA LEU A 99 -31.37 7.42 -11.99
C LEU A 99 -32.47 6.52 -12.55
N SER A 100 -32.51 6.39 -13.88
CA SER A 100 -33.24 5.27 -14.49
C SER A 100 -32.57 3.94 -14.13
N ALA A 101 -33.31 2.83 -14.15
CA ALA A 101 -32.72 1.51 -13.91
C ALA A 101 -31.57 1.17 -14.89
N ALA A 102 -31.67 1.63 -16.14
CA ALA A 102 -30.62 1.47 -17.14
C ALA A 102 -29.37 2.30 -16.79
N THR A 103 -29.55 3.57 -16.40
CA THR A 103 -28.45 4.44 -15.97
C THR A 103 -27.78 3.87 -14.72
N ARG A 104 -28.55 3.47 -13.70
CA ARG A 104 -28.03 2.85 -12.49
C ARG A 104 -27.19 1.62 -12.80
N ASN A 105 -27.69 0.71 -13.64
CA ASN A 105 -26.94 -0.49 -14.02
C ASN A 105 -25.64 -0.17 -14.79
N ALA A 106 -25.67 0.81 -15.69
CA ALA A 106 -24.48 1.26 -16.41
C ALA A 106 -23.44 1.91 -15.47
N THR A 107 -23.90 2.71 -14.50
CA THR A 107 -23.05 3.31 -13.47
C THR A 107 -22.45 2.25 -12.56
N MET A 108 -23.24 1.28 -12.09
CA MET A 108 -22.73 0.14 -11.31
C MET A 108 -21.70 -0.67 -12.09
N GLN A 109 -21.90 -0.90 -13.39
CA GLN A 109 -20.90 -1.55 -14.23
C GLN A 109 -19.61 -0.74 -14.30
N LYS A 110 -19.70 0.57 -14.56
CA LYS A 110 -18.52 1.46 -14.60
C LYS A 110 -17.74 1.50 -13.29
N LEU A 111 -18.43 1.41 -12.15
CA LEU A 111 -17.78 1.37 -10.83
C LEU A 111 -17.14 0.01 -10.55
N PHE A 112 -17.91 -1.08 -10.64
CA PHE A 112 -17.51 -2.36 -10.05
C PHE A 112 -16.97 -3.38 -11.04
N ASP A 113 -17.36 -3.36 -12.32
CA ASP A 113 -16.90 -4.37 -13.28
C ASP A 113 -15.39 -4.21 -13.53
N PRO A 114 -14.55 -5.24 -13.29
CA PRO A 114 -13.10 -5.13 -13.42
C PRO A 114 -12.60 -5.07 -14.86
N VAL A 115 -13.46 -5.34 -15.84
CA VAL A 115 -13.17 -5.29 -17.28
C VAL A 115 -13.72 -4.00 -17.87
N ASN A 116 -15.03 -3.78 -17.71
CA ASN A 116 -15.77 -2.70 -18.36
C ASN A 116 -15.80 -1.40 -17.52
N GLY A 117 -15.40 -1.46 -16.26
CA GLY A 117 -15.34 -0.34 -15.32
C GLY A 117 -13.94 -0.10 -14.75
N ILE A 118 -13.91 0.55 -13.58
CA ILE A 118 -12.69 0.75 -12.79
C ILE A 118 -12.44 -0.39 -11.81
N GLY A 119 -13.39 -1.31 -11.61
CA GLY A 119 -13.16 -2.52 -10.83
C GLY A 119 -13.02 -2.30 -9.33
N LEU A 120 -13.83 -1.42 -8.72
CA LEU A 120 -13.84 -1.26 -7.27
C LEU A 120 -13.99 -2.62 -6.58
N SER A 121 -13.15 -2.86 -5.58
CA SER A 121 -12.95 -4.19 -4.97
C SER A 121 -12.97 -4.17 -3.44
N PHE A 122 -13.20 -3.01 -2.83
CA PHE A 122 -13.48 -2.85 -1.42
C PHE A 122 -14.63 -1.86 -1.21
N LEU A 123 -15.67 -2.26 -0.49
CA LEU A 123 -16.79 -1.40 -0.10
C LEU A 123 -16.89 -1.31 1.41
N ARG A 124 -17.12 -0.10 1.92
CA ARG A 124 -17.44 0.14 3.33
C ARG A 124 -18.91 0.53 3.48
N ASN A 125 -19.67 -0.20 4.27
CA ASN A 125 -21.07 0.07 4.54
C ASN A 125 -21.24 0.61 5.97
N PRO A 126 -21.88 1.76 6.15
CA PRO A 126 -22.38 2.13 7.46
C PRO A 126 -23.34 1.10 8.04
N MET A 127 -23.15 0.75 9.31
CA MET A 127 -24.11 0.00 10.11
C MET A 127 -25.05 0.99 10.78
N GLY A 128 -26.18 1.28 10.12
CA GLY A 128 -27.12 2.33 10.50
C GLY A 128 -26.75 3.67 9.86
N ALA A 129 -27.25 4.77 10.44
CA ALA A 129 -26.98 6.10 9.93
C ALA A 129 -25.54 6.56 10.22
N SER A 130 -24.87 7.09 9.19
CA SER A 130 -23.69 7.96 9.32
C SER A 130 -24.08 9.44 9.24
N ASP A 131 -23.11 10.34 9.08
CA ASP A 131 -23.34 11.73 8.68
C ASP A 131 -23.88 11.83 7.25
N LEU A 132 -23.46 10.96 6.33
CA LEU A 132 -24.02 10.82 4.99
C LEU A 132 -25.21 9.85 4.96
N ALA A 133 -26.24 10.21 5.72
CA ALA A 133 -27.54 9.58 5.68
C ALA A 133 -28.65 10.62 5.51
N ARG A 134 -29.85 10.16 5.11
CA ARG A 134 -31.04 11.02 5.01
C ARG A 134 -31.55 11.48 6.39
N TYR A 135 -31.35 10.67 7.42
CA TYR A 135 -31.75 10.92 8.80
C TYR A 135 -31.05 9.94 9.75
N SER A 136 -31.12 10.20 11.06
CA SER A 136 -30.55 9.30 12.08
C SER A 136 -31.46 8.08 12.31
N TYR A 137 -30.87 6.88 12.27
CA TYR A 137 -31.52 5.62 12.57
C TYR A 137 -30.49 4.56 13.00
N THR A 138 -30.95 3.55 13.73
CA THR A 138 -30.25 2.27 13.88
C THR A 138 -31.14 1.12 13.41
N TYR A 139 -30.71 -0.13 13.63
CA TYR A 139 -31.53 -1.29 13.28
C TYR A 139 -32.43 -1.75 14.42
N ASP A 140 -32.37 -1.13 15.61
CA ASP A 140 -33.14 -1.57 16.79
C ASP A 140 -33.59 -0.38 17.67
N ASP A 141 -34.20 0.62 17.04
CA ASP A 141 -34.67 1.83 17.73
C ASP A 141 -35.93 1.58 18.60
N GLY A 142 -36.19 2.52 19.51
CA GLY A 142 -37.34 2.50 20.44
C GLY A 142 -36.96 2.27 21.90
N ALA A 143 -37.86 1.64 22.66
CA ALA A 143 -37.62 1.30 24.07
C ALA A 143 -36.49 0.27 24.23
N ALA A 144 -35.88 0.14 25.41
CA ALA A 144 -34.80 -0.83 25.61
C ALA A 144 -35.19 -2.25 25.14
N ASP A 145 -34.34 -2.88 24.32
CA ASP A 145 -34.54 -4.24 23.79
C ASP A 145 -33.25 -5.08 23.87
N PRO A 146 -32.86 -5.52 25.08
CA PRO A 146 -31.62 -6.28 25.26
C PRO A 146 -31.56 -7.61 24.47
N ASN A 147 -32.71 -8.10 24.00
CA ASN A 147 -32.82 -9.33 23.22
C ASN A 147 -32.91 -9.08 21.70
N LEU A 148 -32.86 -7.82 21.26
CA LEU A 148 -32.92 -7.40 19.86
C LEU A 148 -34.13 -8.00 19.12
N THR A 149 -35.29 -8.05 19.77
CA THR A 149 -36.53 -8.59 19.19
C THR A 149 -37.08 -7.73 18.05
N ARG A 150 -36.75 -6.43 18.04
CA ARG A 150 -37.15 -5.48 16.99
C ARG A 150 -36.07 -5.22 15.94
N PHE A 151 -34.90 -5.85 16.06
CA PHE A 151 -33.82 -5.70 15.09
C PHE A 151 -34.32 -5.94 13.65
N SER A 152 -34.11 -4.97 12.77
CA SER A 152 -34.55 -5.04 11.37
C SER A 152 -33.61 -4.33 10.42
N LEU A 153 -33.24 -5.02 9.34
CA LEU A 153 -32.55 -4.43 8.18
C LEU A 153 -33.53 -3.89 7.13
N SER A 154 -34.80 -3.65 7.49
CA SER A 154 -35.84 -3.21 6.55
C SER A 154 -35.47 -1.94 5.79
N HIS A 155 -34.71 -1.05 6.42
CA HIS A 155 -34.18 0.16 5.78
C HIS A 155 -33.17 -0.19 4.67
N ASP A 156 -32.12 -0.92 5.01
CA ASP A 156 -31.05 -1.30 4.08
C ASP A 156 -31.51 -2.25 2.96
N LEU A 157 -32.57 -3.03 3.20
CA LEU A 157 -33.20 -3.89 2.20
C LEU A 157 -33.80 -3.11 1.02
N VAL A 158 -34.07 -1.81 1.19
CA VAL A 158 -34.56 -0.95 0.11
C VAL A 158 -33.43 -0.59 -0.86
N ASP A 159 -32.30 -0.11 -0.33
CA ASP A 159 -31.26 0.56 -1.13
C ASP A 159 -29.86 -0.07 -0.98
N VAL A 160 -29.32 -0.14 0.23
CA VAL A 160 -27.92 -0.51 0.51
C VAL A 160 -27.62 -1.96 0.13
N ILE A 161 -28.43 -2.91 0.62
CA ILE A 161 -28.22 -4.34 0.38
C ILE A 161 -28.36 -4.71 -1.10
N PRO A 162 -29.42 -4.30 -1.83
CA PRO A 162 -29.56 -4.61 -3.25
C PRO A 162 -28.38 -4.11 -4.09
N LEU A 163 -27.89 -2.90 -3.82
CA LEU A 163 -26.78 -2.31 -4.55
C LEU A 163 -25.44 -2.96 -4.20
N THR A 164 -25.19 -3.26 -2.91
CA THR A 164 -23.99 -4.00 -2.49
C THR A 164 -23.97 -5.42 -3.09
N LYS A 165 -25.14 -6.07 -3.18
CA LYS A 165 -25.30 -7.35 -3.86
C LYS A 165 -24.98 -7.25 -5.35
N GLN A 166 -25.49 -6.23 -6.04
CA GLN A 166 -25.16 -5.98 -7.45
C GLN A 166 -23.66 -5.74 -7.65
N ALA A 167 -23.03 -4.94 -6.77
CA ALA A 167 -21.59 -4.71 -6.80
C ALA A 167 -20.79 -6.03 -6.70
N LYS A 168 -21.17 -6.91 -5.77
CA LYS A 168 -20.53 -8.23 -5.61
C LYS A 168 -20.79 -9.18 -6.79
N GLN A 169 -21.92 -9.06 -7.47
CA GLN A 169 -22.18 -9.81 -8.70
C GLN A 169 -21.29 -9.34 -9.87
N LEU A 170 -21.04 -8.04 -9.97
CA LEU A 170 -20.15 -7.44 -10.97
C LEU A 170 -18.67 -7.71 -10.67
N ASN A 171 -18.30 -7.72 -9.39
CA ASN A 171 -16.97 -8.06 -8.92
C ASN A 171 -17.02 -9.12 -7.81
N PRO A 172 -16.91 -10.42 -8.14
CA PRO A 172 -16.96 -11.50 -7.14
C PRO A 172 -15.84 -11.47 -6.10
N GLN A 173 -14.73 -10.75 -6.38
CA GLN A 173 -13.63 -10.58 -5.43
C GLN A 173 -13.84 -9.41 -4.47
N LEU A 174 -14.93 -8.65 -4.62
CA LEU A 174 -15.27 -7.50 -3.78
C LEU A 174 -15.39 -7.89 -2.30
N LYS A 175 -14.61 -7.18 -1.48
CA LYS A 175 -14.68 -7.20 -0.02
C LYS A 175 -15.68 -6.19 0.51
N VAL A 176 -16.41 -6.58 1.54
CA VAL A 176 -17.35 -5.71 2.24
C VAL A 176 -16.92 -5.54 3.68
N MET A 177 -16.69 -4.29 4.07
CA MET A 177 -16.49 -3.87 5.46
C MET A 177 -17.75 -3.18 5.97
N ALA A 178 -18.03 -3.26 7.27
CA ALA A 178 -19.04 -2.43 7.90
C ALA A 178 -18.56 -1.78 9.20
N SER A 179 -19.09 -0.61 9.54
CA SER A 179 -18.75 0.11 10.78
C SER A 179 -19.98 0.84 11.33
N PRO A 180 -20.29 0.77 12.62
CA PRO A 180 -21.33 1.60 13.21
C PRO A 180 -20.79 2.99 13.57
N TRP A 181 -21.60 4.02 13.29
CA TRP A 181 -21.38 5.36 13.85
C TRP A 181 -21.92 5.44 15.28
N THR A 182 -22.98 4.70 15.59
CA THR A 182 -23.65 4.78 16.88
C THR A 182 -24.37 3.47 17.20
N ALA A 183 -24.47 3.14 18.49
CA ALA A 183 -25.40 2.12 18.96
C ALA A 183 -26.84 2.68 19.02
N PRO A 184 -27.88 1.81 19.10
CA PRO A 184 -29.23 2.25 19.42
C PRO A 184 -29.24 3.17 20.65
N PRO A 185 -29.97 4.30 20.62
CA PRO A 185 -29.95 5.29 21.71
C PRO A 185 -30.16 4.70 23.11
N TRP A 186 -31.06 3.72 23.24
CA TRP A 186 -31.38 3.08 24.52
C TRP A 186 -30.20 2.31 25.13
N MET A 187 -29.16 1.98 24.35
CA MET A 187 -27.92 1.37 24.85
C MET A 187 -26.94 2.39 25.44
N LYS A 188 -27.21 3.69 25.29
CA LYS A 188 -26.26 4.78 25.59
C LYS A 188 -26.70 5.57 26.82
N ASP A 189 -25.76 6.16 27.51
CA ASP A 189 -25.99 6.91 28.76
C ASP A 189 -26.83 8.19 28.58
N ASN A 190 -26.85 8.75 27.38
CA ASN A 190 -27.55 9.98 27.03
C ASN A 190 -28.86 9.75 26.25
N ASN A 191 -29.19 8.49 25.94
CA ASN A 191 -30.34 8.12 25.11
C ASN A 191 -30.44 8.91 23.79
N SER A 192 -29.32 9.10 23.10
CA SER A 192 -29.20 9.88 21.86
C SER A 192 -28.42 9.14 20.76
N TYR A 193 -28.71 9.42 19.50
CA TYR A 193 -27.87 8.97 18.37
C TYR A 193 -26.51 9.68 18.36
N ILE A 194 -26.45 10.91 18.88
CA ILE A 194 -25.30 11.80 18.86
C ILE A 194 -24.55 11.71 20.20
N GLN A 195 -23.23 11.46 20.14
CA GLN A 195 -22.33 11.35 21.30
C GLN A 195 -22.84 10.36 22.37
N GLY A 196 -22.28 10.41 23.59
CA GLY A 196 -22.67 9.53 24.67
C GLY A 196 -21.92 8.20 24.63
N TRP A 197 -21.96 7.49 25.73
CA TRP A 197 -21.15 6.30 25.98
C TRP A 197 -22.02 5.06 25.91
N LEU A 198 -21.52 4.01 25.25
CA LEU A 198 -22.16 2.70 25.34
C LEU A 198 -22.12 2.23 26.80
N GLN A 199 -23.28 1.97 27.39
CA GLN A 199 -23.32 1.47 28.76
C GLN A 199 -22.85 0.01 28.79
N SER A 200 -21.93 -0.30 29.71
CA SER A 200 -21.30 -1.63 29.79
C SER A 200 -22.28 -2.78 29.96
N GLN A 201 -23.43 -2.54 30.60
CA GLN A 201 -24.51 -3.52 30.74
C GLN A 201 -25.08 -4.00 29.39
N TYR A 202 -24.87 -3.25 28.30
CA TYR A 202 -25.38 -3.58 26.97
C TYR A 202 -24.30 -4.09 26.00
N TYR A 203 -23.05 -4.28 26.43
CA TYR A 203 -21.98 -4.76 25.55
C TYR A 203 -22.33 -6.09 24.86
N GLN A 204 -22.93 -7.04 25.60
CA GLN A 204 -23.34 -8.30 24.97
C GLN A 204 -24.48 -8.12 23.97
N ALA A 205 -25.47 -7.27 24.28
CA ALA A 205 -26.55 -6.97 23.34
C ALA A 205 -26.00 -6.28 22.08
N TYR A 206 -25.02 -5.39 22.22
CA TYR A 206 -24.36 -4.73 21.10
C TYR A 206 -23.53 -5.71 20.26
N ALA A 207 -22.80 -6.65 20.86
CA ALA A 207 -22.13 -7.72 20.10
C ALA A 207 -23.12 -8.59 19.31
N ASN A 208 -24.29 -8.89 19.89
CA ASN A 208 -25.35 -9.60 19.18
C ASN A 208 -25.96 -8.76 18.04
N TYR A 209 -25.95 -7.43 18.15
CA TYR A 209 -26.39 -6.52 17.09
C TYR A 209 -25.48 -6.64 15.84
N PHE A 210 -24.15 -6.71 16.04
CA PHE A 210 -23.20 -7.04 14.96
C PHE A 210 -23.49 -8.40 14.33
N VAL A 211 -23.69 -9.44 15.13
CA VAL A 211 -24.00 -10.79 14.63
C VAL A 211 -25.27 -10.77 13.77
N LYS A 212 -26.34 -10.11 14.21
CA LYS A 212 -27.58 -10.00 13.45
C LYS A 212 -27.40 -9.23 12.13
N TYR A 213 -26.62 -8.16 12.13
CA TYR A 213 -26.27 -7.43 10.90
C TYR A 213 -25.54 -8.33 9.90
N ILE A 214 -24.46 -8.99 10.34
CA ILE A 214 -23.63 -9.85 9.48
C ILE A 214 -24.46 -11.00 8.92
N GLN A 215 -25.24 -11.69 9.76
CA GLN A 215 -26.11 -12.78 9.33
C GLN A 215 -27.19 -12.30 8.36
N GLY A 216 -27.76 -11.11 8.58
CA GLY A 216 -28.77 -10.52 7.71
C GLY A 216 -28.24 -10.20 6.32
N PHE A 217 -27.06 -9.57 6.23
CA PHE A 217 -26.38 -9.33 4.95
C PHE A 217 -25.99 -10.65 4.26
N GLN A 218 -25.44 -11.61 5.00
CA GLN A 218 -25.08 -12.93 4.48
C GLN A 218 -26.29 -13.69 3.93
N ALA A 219 -27.46 -13.62 4.59
CA ALA A 219 -28.71 -14.21 4.11
C ALA A 219 -29.20 -13.62 2.78
N GLN A 220 -28.78 -12.39 2.46
CA GLN A 220 -29.07 -11.75 1.18
C GLN A 220 -28.03 -12.07 0.08
N GLY A 221 -27.00 -12.85 0.42
CA GLY A 221 -25.89 -13.21 -0.47
C GLY A 221 -24.73 -12.20 -0.45
N VAL A 222 -24.66 -11.36 0.58
CA VAL A 222 -23.60 -10.36 0.77
C VAL A 222 -22.84 -10.72 2.05
N PRO A 223 -21.81 -11.58 1.99
CA PRO A 223 -20.97 -11.81 3.17
C PRO A 223 -20.22 -10.53 3.54
N VAL A 224 -20.20 -10.21 4.83
CA VAL A 224 -19.43 -9.11 5.43
C VAL A 224 -18.07 -9.66 5.83
N ASP A 225 -17.01 -9.19 5.17
CA ASP A 225 -15.65 -9.65 5.37
C ASP A 225 -15.01 -9.03 6.61
N TYR A 226 -15.26 -7.74 6.84
CA TYR A 226 -14.67 -6.96 7.93
C TYR A 226 -15.72 -6.15 8.69
N VAL A 227 -15.51 -5.95 9.99
CA VAL A 227 -16.17 -4.93 10.78
C VAL A 227 -15.15 -4.17 11.61
N SER A 228 -15.37 -2.89 11.89
CA SER A 228 -14.70 -2.20 12.99
C SER A 228 -15.65 -2.06 14.18
N GLU A 229 -15.08 -1.92 15.38
CA GLU A 229 -15.85 -1.84 16.62
C GLU A 229 -16.72 -0.57 16.68
N GLN A 230 -16.23 0.52 16.10
CA GLN A 230 -16.83 1.85 16.10
C GLN A 230 -16.10 2.74 15.10
N ASN A 231 -16.84 3.52 14.30
CA ASN A 231 -16.28 4.62 13.52
C ASN A 231 -15.82 5.76 14.44
N GLU A 232 -14.56 6.17 14.36
CA GLU A 232 -13.99 7.36 15.00
C GLU A 232 -14.41 7.55 16.48
N PRO A 233 -13.89 6.71 17.41
CA PRO A 233 -14.46 6.46 18.73
C PRO A 233 -14.55 7.62 19.75
N THR A 234 -14.40 8.89 19.35
CA THR A 234 -14.77 10.06 20.17
C THR A 234 -15.23 11.27 19.37
N VAL A 235 -15.49 11.12 18.06
CA VAL A 235 -15.80 12.28 17.23
C VAL A 235 -17.12 12.92 17.66
N GLY A 236 -17.00 14.19 18.03
CA GLY A 236 -18.11 15.04 18.41
C GLY A 236 -18.75 15.70 17.19
N GLY A 237 -20.02 16.07 17.29
CA GLY A 237 -20.71 16.76 16.21
C GLY A 237 -22.21 16.83 16.41
N ASN A 238 -22.89 17.07 15.30
CA ASN A 238 -24.35 17.14 15.19
C ASN A 238 -24.96 15.93 14.45
N TYR A 239 -24.21 14.84 14.33
CA TYR A 239 -24.55 13.63 13.57
C TYR A 239 -24.34 12.37 14.43
N PRO A 240 -24.80 11.17 13.97
CA PRO A 240 -24.65 9.92 14.72
C PRO A 240 -23.19 9.67 15.12
N GLY A 241 -22.97 9.37 16.39
CA GLY A 241 -21.64 9.17 16.95
C GLY A 241 -21.73 8.53 18.34
N MET A 242 -20.67 7.82 18.74
CA MET A 242 -20.62 7.19 20.06
C MET A 242 -19.19 7.20 20.61
N ASN A 243 -19.08 7.61 21.88
CA ASN A 243 -17.81 7.69 22.57
C ASN A 243 -17.39 6.34 23.12
N TRP A 244 -16.10 6.08 23.02
CA TRP A 244 -15.37 5.02 23.68
C TRP A 244 -14.07 5.57 24.27
N ASN A 245 -13.43 4.75 25.09
CA ASN A 245 -12.01 4.86 25.36
C ASN A 245 -11.34 3.56 24.88
N GLY A 246 -10.04 3.59 24.59
CA GLY A 246 -9.35 2.41 24.04
C GLY A 246 -9.46 1.16 24.93
N SER A 247 -9.45 1.31 26.25
CA SER A 247 -9.62 0.17 27.16
C SER A 247 -11.01 -0.47 27.07
N GLY A 248 -12.06 0.34 26.85
CA GLY A 248 -13.43 -0.11 26.65
C GLY A 248 -13.57 -0.89 25.35
N LEU A 249 -12.97 -0.41 24.26
CA LEU A 249 -12.91 -1.12 22.97
C LEU A 249 -12.24 -2.49 23.16
N ALA A 250 -11.03 -2.52 23.74
CA ALA A 250 -10.33 -3.78 24.00
C ALA A 250 -11.16 -4.78 24.84
N VAL A 251 -11.86 -4.29 25.87
CA VAL A 251 -12.77 -5.11 26.70
C VAL A 251 -13.95 -5.62 25.86
N PHE A 252 -14.56 -4.77 25.04
CA PHE A 252 -15.68 -5.15 24.16
C PHE A 252 -15.26 -6.18 23.11
N ALA A 253 -14.14 -5.96 22.40
CA ALA A 253 -13.57 -6.91 21.47
C ALA A 253 -13.35 -8.28 22.12
N LYS A 254 -12.62 -8.30 23.24
CA LYS A 254 -12.19 -9.53 23.91
C LYS A 254 -13.33 -10.32 24.53
N ASN A 255 -14.21 -9.64 25.25
CA ASN A 255 -15.19 -10.31 26.11
C ASN A 255 -16.56 -10.45 25.47
N ASN A 256 -16.85 -9.73 24.38
CA ASN A 256 -18.18 -9.71 23.77
C ASN A 256 -18.16 -9.96 22.27
N LEU A 257 -17.48 -9.11 21.48
CA LEU A 257 -17.59 -9.15 20.03
C LEU A 257 -16.93 -10.40 19.42
N LEU A 258 -15.65 -10.66 19.69
CA LEU A 258 -14.98 -11.85 19.16
C LEU A 258 -15.66 -13.15 19.61
N PRO A 259 -15.99 -13.36 20.91
CA PRO A 259 -16.77 -14.52 21.34
C PRO A 259 -18.13 -14.64 20.65
N ALA A 260 -18.85 -13.54 20.41
CA ALA A 260 -20.14 -13.57 19.73
C ALA A 260 -20.01 -14.03 18.27
N LEU A 261 -18.97 -13.59 17.56
CA LEU A 261 -18.68 -14.05 16.19
C LEU A 261 -18.34 -15.54 16.16
N HIS A 262 -17.49 -16.02 17.09
CA HIS A 262 -17.15 -17.44 17.22
C HIS A 262 -18.39 -18.29 17.49
N ASN A 263 -19.22 -17.89 18.45
CA ASN A 263 -20.44 -18.60 18.81
C ASN A 263 -21.46 -18.65 17.67
N ALA A 264 -21.47 -17.62 16.81
CA ALA A 264 -22.31 -17.56 15.62
C ALA A 264 -21.71 -18.28 14.40
N GLY A 265 -20.47 -18.79 14.49
CA GLY A 265 -19.76 -19.44 13.38
C GLY A 265 -19.41 -18.48 12.24
N LEU A 266 -19.26 -17.19 12.52
CA LEU A 266 -18.98 -16.16 11.53
C LEU A 266 -17.47 -15.98 11.35
N SER A 267 -17.00 -15.90 10.10
CA SER A 267 -15.58 -15.70 9.79
C SER A 267 -15.16 -14.23 9.62
N THR A 268 -16.12 -13.30 9.77
CA THR A 268 -15.92 -11.85 9.66
C THR A 268 -14.81 -11.39 10.60
N LYS A 269 -13.90 -10.55 10.11
CA LYS A 269 -12.78 -10.03 10.89
C LYS A 269 -13.13 -8.73 11.59
N VAL A 270 -12.60 -8.53 12.80
CA VAL A 270 -12.70 -7.29 13.56
C VAL A 270 -11.42 -6.48 13.34
N LEU A 271 -11.58 -5.23 12.90
CA LEU A 271 -10.51 -4.24 12.78
C LEU A 271 -10.56 -3.28 13.97
N ALA A 272 -9.42 -3.05 14.60
CA ALA A 272 -9.28 -2.06 15.66
C ALA A 272 -9.17 -0.64 15.08
N LEU A 273 -9.37 0.37 15.93
CA LEU A 273 -9.24 1.81 15.65
C LEU A 273 -10.36 2.44 14.81
N ASP A 274 -10.31 2.29 13.47
CA ASP A 274 -11.18 2.96 12.49
C ASP A 274 -11.20 4.49 12.68
N TRP A 275 -9.99 5.06 12.75
CA TRP A 275 -9.73 6.48 12.98
C TRP A 275 -8.30 6.89 12.58
N ASN A 276 -7.91 8.14 12.87
CA ASN A 276 -6.67 8.77 12.39
C ASN A 276 -5.39 8.17 12.99
N TRP A 277 -4.26 8.38 12.31
CA TRP A 277 -2.96 7.86 12.73
C TRP A 277 -2.53 8.36 14.11
N ASP A 278 -2.79 9.64 14.41
CA ASP A 278 -2.45 10.28 15.69
C ASP A 278 -3.27 9.78 16.89
N SER A 279 -4.28 8.93 16.64
CA SER A 279 -5.19 8.39 17.63
C SER A 279 -4.86 6.94 18.02
N TYR A 280 -3.88 6.31 17.37
CA TYR A 280 -3.51 4.91 17.59
C TYR A 280 -3.26 4.57 19.06
N ASP A 281 -2.39 5.32 19.73
CA ASP A 281 -1.99 5.04 21.12
C ASP A 281 -3.17 5.05 22.09
N SER A 282 -4.14 5.95 21.85
CA SER A 282 -5.28 6.13 22.74
C SER A 282 -6.39 5.11 22.53
N PHE A 283 -6.55 4.59 21.31
CA PHE A 283 -7.73 3.80 20.93
C PHE A 283 -7.42 2.41 20.40
N ALA A 284 -6.34 2.24 19.62
CA ALA A 284 -5.97 0.96 19.03
C ALA A 284 -5.04 0.16 19.94
N ALA A 285 -4.05 0.83 20.55
CA ALA A 285 -2.96 0.17 21.27
C ALA A 285 -3.46 -0.75 22.40
N PRO A 286 -4.52 -0.44 23.18
CA PRO A 286 -5.06 -1.38 24.17
C PRO A 286 -5.55 -2.69 23.55
N THR A 287 -6.22 -2.64 22.39
CA THR A 287 -6.71 -3.82 21.66
C THR A 287 -5.55 -4.58 21.02
N VAL A 288 -4.66 -3.86 20.34
CA VAL A 288 -3.52 -4.44 19.61
C VAL A 288 -2.48 -5.05 20.56
N ASN A 289 -2.17 -4.43 21.69
CA ASN A 289 -1.15 -4.94 22.62
C ASN A 289 -1.61 -6.22 23.34
N ASP A 290 -2.92 -6.49 23.43
CA ASP A 290 -3.43 -7.76 23.95
C ASP A 290 -3.25 -8.89 22.92
N ALA A 291 -2.25 -9.74 23.15
CA ALA A 291 -1.95 -10.87 22.29
C ALA A 291 -3.10 -11.90 22.17
N SER A 292 -4.03 -11.97 23.14
CA SER A 292 -5.20 -12.85 23.02
C SER A 292 -6.22 -12.33 22.01
N ILE A 293 -6.31 -11.01 21.84
CA ILE A 293 -7.11 -10.39 20.77
C ILE A 293 -6.34 -10.49 19.45
N ARG A 294 -5.08 -10.06 19.43
CA ARG A 294 -4.29 -9.97 18.18
C ARG A 294 -4.08 -11.31 17.48
N ASN A 295 -4.06 -12.41 18.25
CA ASN A 295 -3.91 -13.76 17.73
C ASN A 295 -5.26 -14.49 17.56
N ASP A 296 -6.39 -13.85 17.87
CA ASP A 296 -7.71 -14.41 17.62
C ASP A 296 -7.91 -14.57 16.10
N PRO A 297 -8.42 -15.71 15.61
CA PRO A 297 -8.58 -15.91 14.18
C PRO A 297 -9.58 -14.93 13.54
N ASN A 298 -10.47 -14.30 14.31
CA ASN A 298 -11.38 -13.26 13.84
C ASN A 298 -10.82 -11.83 14.04
N PHE A 299 -9.59 -11.65 14.53
CA PHE A 299 -8.94 -10.34 14.47
C PHE A 299 -8.31 -10.11 13.09
N GLY A 300 -8.59 -8.95 12.48
CA GLY A 300 -8.20 -8.64 11.10
C GLY A 300 -6.97 -7.74 10.99
N GLY A 301 -6.76 -6.83 11.94
CA GLY A 301 -5.73 -5.80 11.88
C GLY A 301 -6.22 -4.44 12.39
N VAL A 302 -5.65 -3.37 11.87
CA VAL A 302 -5.97 -1.98 12.24
C VAL A 302 -6.56 -1.25 11.04
N ALA A 303 -7.67 -0.54 11.28
CA ALA A 303 -8.34 0.35 10.33
C ALA A 303 -7.90 1.81 10.58
N TRP A 304 -7.57 2.53 9.51
CA TRP A 304 -7.01 3.87 9.54
C TRP A 304 -7.85 4.84 8.72
N HIS A 305 -7.99 6.06 9.21
CA HIS A 305 -8.51 7.20 8.46
C HIS A 305 -7.37 8.17 8.12
N GLY A 306 -7.48 8.81 6.97
CA GLY A 306 -6.41 9.66 6.42
C GLY A 306 -6.49 11.14 6.76
N TYR A 307 -7.27 11.57 7.77
CA TYR A 307 -7.55 13.00 7.99
C TYR A 307 -6.49 13.74 8.79
N GLU A 308 -5.84 13.06 9.75
CA GLU A 308 -4.87 13.67 10.66
C GLU A 308 -3.75 12.67 11.03
N GLY A 309 -2.59 13.19 11.43
CA GLY A 309 -1.43 12.40 11.81
C GLY A 309 -0.49 12.04 10.65
N ASP A 310 0.38 11.05 10.87
CA ASP A 310 1.43 10.65 9.94
C ASP A 310 1.28 9.18 9.53
N VAL A 311 1.14 8.94 8.22
CA VAL A 311 0.99 7.62 7.62
C VAL A 311 2.12 6.63 7.99
N SER A 312 3.31 7.13 8.33
CA SER A 312 4.44 6.29 8.73
C SER A 312 4.19 5.51 10.02
N GLU A 313 3.19 5.91 10.82
CA GLU A 313 2.73 5.16 11.99
C GLU A 313 2.32 3.73 11.61
N GLN A 314 1.70 3.53 10.44
CA GLN A 314 1.38 2.18 9.94
C GLN A 314 2.64 1.32 9.81
N THR A 315 3.74 1.88 9.30
CA THR A 315 5.03 1.18 9.19
C THR A 315 5.64 0.90 10.57
N THR A 316 5.58 1.85 11.50
CA THR A 316 6.02 1.65 12.89
C THR A 316 5.32 0.45 13.52
N ILE A 317 3.99 0.42 13.40
CA ILE A 317 3.17 -0.65 13.98
C ILE A 317 3.35 -1.98 13.24
N HIS A 318 3.49 -1.97 11.92
CA HIS A 318 3.82 -3.19 11.16
C HIS A 318 5.17 -3.76 11.60
N ASN A 319 6.20 -2.93 11.78
CA ASN A 319 7.50 -3.39 12.24
C ASN A 319 7.45 -3.99 13.66
N GLN A 320 6.57 -3.47 14.51
CA GLN A 320 6.33 -4.04 15.85
C GLN A 320 5.54 -5.36 15.78
N TYR A 321 4.57 -5.47 14.87
CA TYR A 321 3.71 -6.64 14.69
C TYR A 321 3.61 -7.05 13.20
N PRO A 322 4.62 -7.75 12.64
CA PRO A 322 4.71 -7.98 11.18
C PRO A 322 3.60 -8.82 10.56
N SER A 323 2.88 -9.60 11.36
CA SER A 323 1.71 -10.37 10.91
C SER A 323 0.41 -9.55 10.89
N MET A 324 0.45 -8.32 11.40
CA MET A 324 -0.73 -7.45 11.49
C MET A 324 -0.93 -6.72 10.16
N ASN A 325 -2.17 -6.70 9.73
CA ASN A 325 -2.57 -6.01 8.51
C ASN A 325 -3.00 -4.58 8.82
N MET A 326 -2.72 -3.68 7.87
CA MET A 326 -3.17 -2.30 7.88
C MET A 326 -4.22 -2.11 6.79
N TYR A 327 -5.28 -1.38 7.11
CA TYR A 327 -6.37 -1.08 6.20
C TYR A 327 -6.73 0.40 6.31
N GLU A 328 -6.65 1.13 5.22
CA GLU A 328 -7.18 2.48 5.13
C GLU A 328 -8.63 2.34 4.71
N THR A 329 -9.52 2.87 5.54
CA THR A 329 -10.94 2.59 5.53
C THR A 329 -11.77 3.85 5.32
N GLU A 330 -11.17 5.04 5.41
CA GLU A 330 -11.86 6.28 5.14
C GLU A 330 -10.93 7.49 4.90
N HIS A 331 -11.05 8.07 3.70
CA HIS A 331 -10.62 9.44 3.45
C HIS A 331 -11.55 10.13 2.46
N SER A 332 -12.21 11.20 2.87
CA SER A 332 -13.14 11.93 2.00
C SER A 332 -12.49 12.74 0.86
N GLY A 333 -13.23 12.93 -0.23
CA GLY A 333 -12.99 14.05 -1.15
C GLY A 333 -13.72 15.29 -0.65
N GLY A 334 -13.37 16.48 -1.14
CA GLY A 334 -14.09 17.67 -0.69
C GLY A 334 -13.72 18.97 -1.37
N ASN A 335 -14.64 19.94 -1.33
CA ASN A 335 -14.42 21.27 -1.89
C ASN A 335 -13.36 22.09 -1.13
N TRP A 336 -13.01 21.69 0.10
CA TRP A 336 -11.93 22.32 0.87
C TRP A 336 -10.53 21.90 0.42
N ILE A 337 -10.42 20.80 -0.34
CA ILE A 337 -9.12 20.27 -0.78
C ILE A 337 -8.57 21.17 -1.90
N GLY A 338 -7.37 21.71 -1.70
CA GLY A 338 -6.75 22.65 -2.65
C GLY A 338 -6.55 22.06 -4.04
N ASN A 339 -6.11 20.80 -4.12
CA ASN A 339 -5.98 20.04 -5.35
C ASN A 339 -6.38 18.58 -5.11
N GLN A 340 -7.57 18.19 -5.61
CA GLN A 340 -8.17 16.88 -5.31
C GLN A 340 -7.35 15.73 -5.91
N GLN A 341 -6.91 15.86 -7.17
CA GLN A 341 -6.06 14.85 -7.81
C GLN A 341 -4.75 14.63 -7.05
N ASN A 342 -4.11 15.72 -6.61
CA ASN A 342 -2.86 15.62 -5.87
C ASN A 342 -3.07 14.90 -4.53
N GLU A 343 -4.15 15.20 -3.82
CA GLU A 343 -4.51 14.53 -2.57
C GLU A 343 -4.70 13.02 -2.79
N ASP A 344 -5.59 12.65 -3.72
CA ASP A 344 -5.95 11.24 -3.93
C ASP A 344 -4.77 10.39 -4.42
N MET A 345 -3.96 10.93 -5.34
CA MET A 345 -2.80 10.19 -5.83
C MET A 345 -1.69 10.06 -4.78
N ASN A 346 -1.49 11.06 -3.92
CA ASN A 346 -0.55 10.93 -2.80
C ASN A 346 -1.07 9.91 -1.79
N ASN A 347 -2.36 9.95 -1.44
CA ASN A 347 -3.00 8.99 -0.54
C ASN A 347 -2.84 7.54 -1.03
N ILE A 348 -3.19 7.27 -2.29
CA ILE A 348 -3.00 5.94 -2.91
C ILE A 348 -1.55 5.46 -2.77
N ILE A 349 -0.58 6.33 -3.04
CA ILE A 349 0.85 5.99 -3.00
C ILE A 349 1.33 5.81 -1.56
N ASP A 350 0.99 6.73 -0.66
CA ASP A 350 1.48 6.76 0.71
C ASP A 350 0.94 5.60 1.53
N TYR A 351 -0.37 5.34 1.45
CA TYR A 351 -1.00 4.30 2.27
C TYR A 351 -0.42 2.95 1.87
N THR A 352 -0.41 2.68 0.57
CA THR A 352 0.11 1.41 0.08
C THR A 352 1.63 1.28 0.21
N ARG A 353 2.39 2.38 0.27
CA ARG A 353 3.82 2.33 0.60
C ARG A 353 4.09 2.08 2.09
N ASN A 354 3.09 2.26 2.95
CA ASN A 354 3.14 2.04 4.41
C ASN A 354 2.34 0.83 4.89
N TRP A 355 2.36 -0.26 4.10
CA TRP A 355 1.76 -1.56 4.43
C TRP A 355 0.24 -1.65 4.32
N ASP A 356 -0.42 -0.59 3.87
CA ASP A 356 -1.86 -0.63 3.71
C ASP A 356 -2.30 -1.61 2.61
N ARG A 357 -3.36 -2.37 2.92
CA ARG A 357 -3.96 -3.36 2.03
C ARG A 357 -5.22 -2.83 1.37
N SER A 358 -5.75 -1.69 1.79
CA SER A 358 -6.91 -1.04 1.19
C SER A 358 -6.73 0.46 0.97
N VAL A 359 -7.58 1.02 0.11
CA VAL A 359 -7.74 2.48 -0.02
C VAL A 359 -9.23 2.75 -0.22
N VAL A 360 -9.87 3.48 0.69
CA VAL A 360 -11.32 3.66 0.69
C VAL A 360 -11.66 5.13 0.82
N LYS A 361 -12.22 5.70 -0.25
CA LYS A 361 -12.80 7.05 -0.18
C LYS A 361 -14.06 7.04 0.69
N TRP A 362 -14.37 8.17 1.33
CA TRP A 362 -15.57 8.25 2.17
C TRP A 362 -16.85 8.04 1.34
N SER A 363 -17.36 9.04 0.63
CA SER A 363 -18.59 8.84 -0.16
C SER A 363 -18.32 8.23 -1.54
N LEU A 364 -19.11 7.25 -1.96
CA LEU A 364 -19.15 6.83 -3.36
C LEU A 364 -19.94 7.83 -4.22
N ALA A 365 -21.13 8.25 -3.76
CA ALA A 365 -21.98 9.21 -4.45
C ALA A 365 -22.58 10.25 -3.50
N VAL A 366 -22.60 11.50 -3.96
CA VAL A 366 -23.40 12.60 -3.42
C VAL A 366 -24.14 13.29 -4.57
N ASP A 367 -25.08 14.18 -4.27
CA ASP A 367 -25.74 15.00 -5.29
C ASP A 367 -24.97 16.28 -5.62
N GLU A 368 -25.51 17.10 -6.53
CA GLU A 368 -24.95 18.39 -6.95
C GLU A 368 -24.78 19.41 -5.80
N HIS A 369 -25.36 19.12 -4.63
CA HIS A 369 -25.31 19.90 -3.40
C HIS A 369 -24.56 19.19 -2.26
N GLN A 370 -23.76 18.16 -2.58
CA GLN A 370 -22.93 17.42 -1.62
C GLN A 370 -23.75 16.72 -0.51
N GLY A 371 -24.98 16.31 -0.83
CA GLY A 371 -25.87 15.65 0.11
C GLY A 371 -26.68 14.51 -0.52
N PRO A 372 -27.81 14.13 0.12
CA PRO A 372 -28.25 14.54 1.46
C PRO A 372 -27.22 14.22 2.57
N ASN A 373 -27.27 14.97 3.68
CA ASN A 373 -26.51 14.69 4.89
C ASN A 373 -27.40 14.87 6.14
N ASN A 374 -26.96 14.29 7.25
CA ASN A 374 -27.61 14.24 8.55
C ASN A 374 -26.69 14.89 9.59
N GLY A 375 -26.28 16.13 9.30
CA GLY A 375 -25.16 16.78 9.97
C GLY A 375 -23.82 16.33 9.38
N GLY A 376 -22.73 16.65 10.07
CA GLY A 376 -21.38 16.30 9.63
C GLY A 376 -21.00 16.97 8.30
N CYS A 377 -20.48 16.18 7.35
CA CYS A 377 -19.86 16.76 6.16
C CYS A 377 -20.89 17.27 5.14
N SER A 378 -20.85 18.58 4.87
CA SER A 378 -21.69 19.25 3.87
C SER A 378 -20.94 19.71 2.62
N THR A 379 -19.64 19.44 2.56
CA THR A 379 -18.74 19.86 1.48
C THR A 379 -17.98 18.67 0.87
N CYS A 380 -18.34 17.45 1.29
CA CYS A 380 -17.74 16.21 0.82
C CYS A 380 -18.13 15.94 -0.63
N THR A 381 -17.18 15.43 -1.40
CA THR A 381 -17.41 14.92 -2.75
C THR A 381 -17.33 13.40 -2.75
N GLY A 382 -17.92 12.78 -3.77
CA GLY A 382 -17.84 11.34 -4.00
C GLY A 382 -17.10 11.00 -5.28
N LEU A 383 -16.93 9.69 -5.54
CA LEU A 383 -16.46 9.20 -6.85
C LEU A 383 -17.36 9.69 -8.00
N ILE A 384 -18.66 9.77 -7.74
CA ILE A 384 -19.65 10.29 -8.68
C ILE A 384 -20.54 11.35 -8.06
N THR A 385 -21.08 12.21 -8.91
CA THR A 385 -22.18 13.12 -8.57
C THR A 385 -23.45 12.61 -9.24
N VAL A 386 -24.51 12.37 -8.47
CA VAL A 386 -25.83 11.95 -8.98
C VAL A 386 -26.76 13.15 -8.99
N HIS A 387 -27.07 13.64 -10.18
CA HIS A 387 -27.90 14.84 -10.34
C HIS A 387 -29.36 14.52 -10.12
N GLN A 388 -30.00 15.21 -9.18
CA GLN A 388 -31.40 14.95 -8.88
C GLN A 388 -32.35 15.75 -9.77
N ASN A 389 -32.06 17.03 -10.07
CA ASN A 389 -32.92 17.87 -10.91
C ASN A 389 -32.18 19.03 -11.59
N ASP A 390 -31.03 18.74 -12.22
CA ASP A 390 -30.32 19.73 -13.02
C ASP A 390 -30.26 19.32 -14.51
N ASN A 391 -30.01 20.29 -15.40
CA ASN A 391 -29.97 20.05 -16.84
C ASN A 391 -28.63 19.43 -17.31
N ARG A 392 -27.80 18.87 -16.42
CA ARG A 392 -26.42 18.45 -16.72
C ARG A 392 -26.27 16.97 -17.02
N GLY A 393 -27.33 16.19 -16.88
CA GLY A 393 -27.33 14.73 -17.06
C GLY A 393 -27.77 14.05 -15.77
N GLN A 394 -27.58 12.73 -15.67
CA GLN A 394 -27.93 11.99 -14.44
C GLN A 394 -26.72 11.68 -13.55
N VAL A 395 -25.52 11.55 -14.13
CA VAL A 395 -24.30 11.14 -13.38
C VAL A 395 -23.07 11.82 -13.96
N ASP A 396 -22.30 12.51 -13.11
CA ASP A 396 -20.93 12.90 -13.39
C ASP A 396 -19.94 11.95 -12.72
N TYR A 397 -18.82 11.70 -13.39
CA TYR A 397 -17.69 10.94 -12.85
C TYR A 397 -16.63 11.96 -12.44
N ASN A 398 -16.43 12.12 -11.13
CA ASN A 398 -15.54 13.11 -10.58
C ASN A 398 -14.07 12.64 -10.73
N ILE A 399 -13.11 13.51 -10.43
CA ILE A 399 -11.69 13.16 -10.52
C ILE A 399 -11.35 11.94 -9.65
N GLU A 400 -11.99 11.82 -8.49
CA GLU A 400 -11.84 10.72 -7.54
C GLU A 400 -12.15 9.36 -8.17
N TYR A 401 -13.13 9.27 -9.09
CA TYR A 401 -13.39 8.05 -9.87
C TYR A 401 -12.20 7.67 -10.74
N TYR A 402 -11.59 8.64 -11.40
CA TYR A 402 -10.48 8.39 -12.31
C TYR A 402 -9.18 8.09 -11.56
N ASP A 403 -8.92 8.75 -10.44
CA ASP A 403 -7.75 8.49 -9.62
C ASP A 403 -7.85 7.14 -8.91
N MET A 404 -9.01 6.80 -8.36
CA MET A 404 -9.27 5.44 -7.86
C MET A 404 -9.10 4.40 -8.97
N GLY A 405 -9.57 4.70 -10.18
CA GLY A 405 -9.39 3.83 -11.34
C GLY A 405 -7.94 3.67 -11.81
N GLN A 406 -7.03 4.62 -11.52
CA GLN A 406 -5.59 4.44 -11.75
C GLN A 406 -5.01 3.34 -10.86
N LEU A 407 -5.64 3.03 -9.74
CA LEU A 407 -5.31 1.88 -8.90
C LEU A 407 -6.13 0.64 -9.29
N THR A 408 -7.45 0.68 -9.08
CA THR A 408 -8.32 -0.51 -9.06
C THR A 408 -8.49 -1.18 -10.42
N LYS A 409 -8.32 -0.44 -11.52
CA LYS A 409 -8.42 -1.02 -12.86
C LYS A 409 -7.22 -1.93 -13.16
N PHE A 410 -6.05 -1.63 -12.58
CA PHE A 410 -4.78 -2.25 -12.95
C PHE A 410 -4.16 -3.11 -11.84
N VAL A 411 -4.52 -2.86 -10.57
CA VAL A 411 -4.08 -3.63 -9.41
C VAL A 411 -5.26 -4.45 -8.90
N LYS A 412 -5.18 -5.77 -9.03
CA LYS A 412 -6.28 -6.71 -8.72
C LYS A 412 -6.20 -7.17 -7.26
N PRO A 413 -7.34 -7.55 -6.63
CA PRO A 413 -7.31 -8.23 -5.34
C PRO A 413 -6.34 -9.42 -5.34
N GLY A 414 -5.50 -9.49 -4.32
CA GLY A 414 -4.41 -10.47 -4.20
C GLY A 414 -3.09 -10.05 -4.89
N ALA A 415 -3.04 -8.90 -5.57
CA ALA A 415 -1.77 -8.35 -6.06
C ALA A 415 -0.80 -8.14 -4.90
N THR A 416 0.48 -8.38 -5.12
CA THR A 416 1.52 -8.13 -4.11
C THR A 416 2.26 -6.84 -4.45
N ARG A 417 2.41 -5.94 -3.48
CA ARG A 417 3.23 -4.75 -3.68
C ARG A 417 4.68 -5.20 -3.90
N ILE A 418 5.33 -4.61 -4.89
CA ILE A 418 6.76 -4.83 -5.19
C ILE A 418 7.56 -3.55 -4.99
N ALA A 419 8.89 -3.68 -4.90
CA ALA A 419 9.74 -2.53 -4.63
C ALA A 419 9.79 -1.56 -5.81
N SER A 420 9.72 -0.28 -5.47
CA SER A 420 10.10 0.83 -6.33
C SER A 420 10.67 1.99 -5.50
N ASN A 421 11.69 2.67 -6.02
CA ASN A 421 12.20 3.88 -5.37
C ASN A 421 11.17 5.03 -5.50
N ASP A 422 11.18 5.93 -4.51
CA ASP A 422 10.40 7.17 -4.60
C ASP A 422 11.25 8.26 -5.28
N SER A 423 10.59 9.18 -5.97
CA SER A 423 11.24 10.28 -6.71
C SER A 423 10.31 11.48 -6.79
N ALA A 424 10.69 12.54 -7.52
CA ALA A 424 9.78 13.68 -7.75
C ALA A 424 8.49 13.27 -8.50
N VAL A 425 8.55 12.22 -9.32
CA VAL A 425 7.37 11.51 -9.81
C VAL A 425 7.11 10.35 -8.86
N ARG A 426 6.17 10.57 -7.95
CA ARG A 426 5.84 9.60 -6.91
C ARG A 426 5.21 8.36 -7.52
N ASN A 427 5.47 7.19 -6.94
CA ASN A 427 5.01 5.94 -7.53
C ASN A 427 4.87 4.77 -6.54
N VAL A 428 4.10 3.77 -6.96
CA VAL A 428 3.99 2.45 -6.33
C VAL A 428 3.80 1.37 -7.38
N ALA A 429 4.43 0.20 -7.17
CA ALA A 429 4.44 -0.90 -8.12
C ALA A 429 3.84 -2.19 -7.51
N TRP A 430 3.21 -2.98 -8.38
CA TRP A 430 2.50 -4.21 -8.01
C TRP A 430 2.76 -5.32 -9.01
N ILE A 431 2.67 -6.56 -8.54
CA ILE A 431 2.49 -7.77 -9.36
C ILE A 431 1.14 -8.40 -9.04
N ASN A 432 0.30 -8.51 -10.05
CA ASN A 432 -1.02 -9.15 -9.96
C ASN A 432 -0.91 -10.68 -9.84
N PRO A 433 -1.97 -11.37 -9.39
CA PRO A 433 -2.00 -12.83 -9.31
C PRO A 433 -1.75 -13.55 -10.64
N ASP A 434 -2.04 -12.91 -11.77
CA ASP A 434 -1.78 -13.43 -13.11
C ASP A 434 -0.33 -13.19 -13.58
N GLY A 435 0.50 -12.56 -12.76
CA GLY A 435 1.89 -12.22 -13.06
C GLY A 435 2.09 -10.91 -13.84
N SER A 436 1.02 -10.21 -14.23
CA SER A 436 1.09 -8.88 -14.84
C SER A 436 1.51 -7.83 -13.82
N LYS A 437 2.15 -6.75 -14.28
CA LYS A 437 2.73 -5.69 -13.43
C LYS A 437 1.96 -4.41 -13.66
N ALA A 438 1.84 -3.63 -12.60
CA ALA A 438 1.27 -2.29 -12.65
C ALA A 438 2.17 -1.32 -11.87
N LEU A 439 2.58 -0.23 -12.51
CA LEU A 439 3.26 0.90 -11.88
C LEU A 439 2.32 2.10 -11.96
N VAL A 440 1.81 2.53 -10.81
CA VAL A 440 1.03 3.76 -10.68
C VAL A 440 2.01 4.89 -10.36
N ALA A 441 1.98 5.95 -11.15
CA ALA A 441 2.87 7.10 -11.00
C ALA A 441 2.10 8.42 -11.10
N TYR A 442 2.57 9.46 -10.41
CA TYR A 442 1.93 10.77 -10.42
C TYR A 442 2.93 11.91 -10.58
N ASN A 443 2.70 12.75 -11.59
CA ASN A 443 3.42 14.00 -11.81
C ASN A 443 2.56 15.18 -11.34
N PRO A 444 2.80 15.74 -10.14
CA PRO A 444 2.08 16.92 -9.65
C PRO A 444 2.58 18.23 -10.26
N SER A 445 3.72 18.22 -10.98
CA SER A 445 4.35 19.46 -11.42
C SER A 445 3.56 20.14 -12.55
N GLY A 446 3.78 21.46 -12.70
CA GLY A 446 3.22 22.27 -13.78
C GLY A 446 3.88 22.04 -15.15
N SER A 447 4.77 21.07 -15.29
CA SER A 447 5.46 20.74 -16.54
C SER A 447 5.53 19.22 -16.76
N ALA A 448 5.79 18.81 -18.00
CA ALA A 448 6.01 17.40 -18.29
C ALA A 448 7.33 16.93 -17.64
N GLN A 449 7.31 15.73 -17.05
CA GLN A 449 8.47 15.09 -16.44
C GLN A 449 8.83 13.83 -17.24
N SER A 450 10.07 13.76 -17.71
CA SER A 450 10.59 12.55 -18.33
C SER A 450 11.00 11.54 -17.27
N VAL A 451 10.29 10.41 -17.22
CA VAL A 451 10.58 9.28 -16.33
C VAL A 451 11.23 8.16 -17.11
N ARG A 452 12.35 7.65 -16.60
CA ARG A 452 12.96 6.40 -17.02
C ARG A 452 12.53 5.33 -16.03
N VAL A 453 11.83 4.29 -16.50
CA VAL A 453 11.43 3.14 -15.67
C VAL A 453 12.36 1.98 -15.97
N ASN A 454 13.13 1.56 -14.98
CA ASN A 454 13.98 0.38 -15.03
C ASN A 454 13.25 -0.82 -14.42
N TRP A 455 13.38 -1.97 -15.07
CA TRP A 455 12.92 -3.26 -14.57
C TRP A 455 13.95 -4.30 -14.97
N GLY A 456 14.85 -4.64 -14.05
CA GLY A 456 15.97 -5.52 -14.38
C GLY A 456 17.01 -4.81 -15.25
N ASN A 457 17.50 -5.52 -16.26
CA ASN A 457 18.40 -4.98 -17.29
C ASN A 457 17.68 -4.19 -18.40
N GLU A 458 16.36 -4.00 -18.29
CA GLU A 458 15.52 -3.32 -19.27
C GLU A 458 14.98 -2.00 -18.75
N SER A 459 14.66 -1.10 -19.67
CA SER A 459 13.99 0.14 -19.34
C SER A 459 13.15 0.71 -20.48
N PHE A 460 12.22 1.57 -20.13
CA PHE A 460 11.60 2.50 -21.07
C PHE A 460 11.69 3.93 -20.52
N THR A 461 11.54 4.91 -21.41
CA THR A 461 11.38 6.32 -21.03
C THR A 461 10.03 6.81 -21.49
N TYR A 462 9.34 7.57 -20.64
CA TYR A 462 8.07 8.21 -20.96
C TYR A 462 8.04 9.65 -20.46
N SER A 463 7.39 10.55 -21.21
CA SER A 463 7.18 11.94 -20.77
C SER A 463 5.79 12.05 -20.14
N VAL A 464 5.71 12.01 -18.82
CA VAL A 464 4.43 12.16 -18.09
C VAL A 464 4.05 13.64 -18.14
N PRO A 465 2.90 14.01 -18.73
CA PRO A 465 2.47 15.42 -18.77
C PRO A 465 2.32 16.04 -17.38
N ALA A 466 2.23 17.38 -17.33
CA ALA A 466 1.90 18.11 -16.11
C ALA A 466 0.56 17.64 -15.51
N ALA A 467 0.42 17.73 -14.19
CA ALA A 467 -0.81 17.40 -13.45
C ALA A 467 -1.48 16.10 -13.95
N THR A 468 -0.72 15.00 -13.96
CA THR A 468 -1.14 13.75 -14.57
C THR A 468 -0.73 12.54 -13.74
N SER A 469 -1.70 11.67 -13.46
CA SER A 469 -1.46 10.29 -13.05
C SER A 469 -1.34 9.39 -14.26
N ALA A 470 -0.40 8.46 -14.19
CA ALA A 470 -0.07 7.52 -15.25
C ALA A 470 0.07 6.11 -14.66
N THR A 471 -0.65 5.15 -15.25
CA THR A 471 -0.43 3.73 -14.93
C THR A 471 0.18 3.01 -16.12
N PHE A 472 1.32 2.38 -15.85
CA PHE A 472 2.06 1.55 -16.80
C PHE A 472 1.80 0.09 -16.45
N THR A 473 1.41 -0.72 -17.44
CA THR A 473 1.20 -2.16 -17.25
C THR A 473 1.95 -2.98 -18.28
N TRP A 474 2.55 -4.07 -17.85
CA TRP A 474 3.31 -4.99 -18.71
C TRP A 474 3.25 -6.42 -18.17
N ASN A 475 3.73 -7.36 -18.97
CA ASN A 475 3.85 -8.77 -18.63
C ASN A 475 5.32 -9.21 -18.70
N GLY A 476 5.60 -10.45 -18.30
CA GLY A 476 6.94 -11.04 -18.35
C GLY A 476 7.54 -11.26 -16.95
N THR A 477 8.80 -11.65 -16.90
CA THR A 477 9.58 -11.85 -15.67
C THR A 477 10.85 -11.02 -15.75
N GLN A 478 11.25 -10.40 -14.64
CA GLN A 478 12.37 -9.49 -14.61
C GLN A 478 13.65 -10.20 -15.06
N GLY A 479 14.28 -9.65 -16.11
CA GLY A 479 15.58 -10.11 -16.59
C GLY A 479 16.73 -9.51 -15.78
N GLY A 480 17.71 -10.33 -15.39
CA GLY A 480 18.91 -9.88 -14.68
C GLY A 480 18.69 -9.52 -13.20
N THR A 481 19.75 -9.62 -12.41
CA THR A 481 19.74 -9.25 -10.98
C THR A 481 20.04 -7.76 -10.81
N THR A 482 19.06 -6.89 -11.02
CA THR A 482 19.12 -5.53 -10.45
C THR A 482 18.38 -5.54 -9.12
N THR A 483 18.94 -6.22 -8.13
CA THR A 483 18.46 -6.14 -6.75
C THR A 483 19.32 -5.09 -6.04
N PRO A 484 18.82 -3.88 -5.77
CA PRO A 484 19.17 -3.24 -4.50
C PRO A 484 18.52 -4.11 -3.41
N PRO A 485 19.30 -4.73 -2.50
CA PRO A 485 18.66 -5.51 -1.46
C PRO A 485 17.89 -4.59 -0.51
N PRO A 486 16.79 -5.06 0.11
CA PRO A 486 16.11 -4.33 1.17
C PRO A 486 17.13 -3.96 2.28
N GLY A 487 17.18 -2.68 2.66
CA GLY A 487 18.09 -2.19 3.70
C GLY A 487 19.50 -1.80 3.22
N GLY A 488 19.71 -1.64 1.92
CA GLY A 488 20.96 -1.09 1.37
C GLY A 488 21.19 0.36 1.78
N ARG A 489 22.30 0.63 2.45
CA ARG A 489 22.75 1.96 2.86
C ARG A 489 23.91 2.47 2.01
N THR A 490 24.12 3.77 2.02
CA THR A 490 25.36 4.35 1.50
C THR A 490 26.41 4.41 2.60
N ILE A 491 27.67 4.16 2.27
CA ILE A 491 28.79 4.40 3.17
C ILE A 491 29.57 5.58 2.62
N THR A 492 29.59 6.71 3.32
CA THR A 492 30.28 7.93 2.88
C THR A 492 31.55 8.18 3.70
N GLY A 493 32.58 8.72 3.06
CA GLY A 493 33.86 9.05 3.71
C GLY A 493 34.43 10.39 3.27
N ILE A 494 35.75 10.48 3.18
CA ILE A 494 36.47 11.71 2.84
C ILE A 494 35.90 12.41 1.59
N GLY A 495 35.64 13.72 1.71
CA GLY A 495 35.06 14.52 0.63
C GLY A 495 33.59 14.21 0.31
N GLY A 496 32.87 13.52 1.19
CA GLY A 496 31.47 13.12 0.98
C GLY A 496 31.30 12.04 -0.09
N LYS A 497 32.37 11.32 -0.43
CA LYS A 497 32.38 10.28 -1.46
C LYS A 497 31.87 8.97 -0.92
N CYS A 498 31.22 8.19 -1.78
CA CYS A 498 30.67 6.89 -1.44
C CYS A 498 31.72 5.78 -1.61
N VAL A 499 31.72 4.80 -0.71
CA VAL A 499 32.40 3.52 -0.92
C VAL A 499 31.77 2.83 -2.13
N ASP A 500 32.58 2.52 -3.13
CA ASP A 500 32.16 2.18 -4.49
C ASP A 500 32.90 0.94 -4.99
N VAL A 501 32.18 -0.02 -5.56
CA VAL A 501 32.80 -1.13 -6.29
C VAL A 501 33.24 -0.64 -7.67
N ALA A 502 34.56 -0.65 -7.93
CA ALA A 502 35.12 -0.04 -9.13
C ALA A 502 34.51 -0.61 -10.42
N GLY A 503 33.92 0.30 -11.22
CA GLY A 503 33.26 -0.04 -12.48
C GLY A 503 32.01 -0.90 -12.34
N ALA A 504 31.41 -0.98 -11.14
CA ALA A 504 30.32 -1.88 -10.79
C ALA A 504 30.62 -3.36 -11.15
N ASN A 505 31.90 -3.73 -11.18
CA ASN A 505 32.34 -5.05 -11.61
C ASN A 505 32.20 -6.07 -10.45
N SER A 506 31.26 -7.00 -10.60
CA SER A 506 31.00 -8.03 -9.58
C SER A 506 32.02 -9.18 -9.56
N ALA A 507 33.10 -9.15 -10.33
CA ALA A 507 34.13 -10.18 -10.29
C ALA A 507 34.87 -10.21 -8.93
N ASN A 508 35.26 -11.41 -8.49
CA ASN A 508 36.12 -11.57 -7.32
C ASN A 508 37.45 -10.85 -7.55
N GLY A 509 37.88 -10.08 -6.55
CA GLY A 509 39.08 -9.28 -6.61
C GLY A 509 38.89 -7.90 -7.23
N THR A 510 37.67 -7.48 -7.58
CA THR A 510 37.42 -6.09 -8.00
C THR A 510 37.83 -5.12 -6.89
N GLN A 511 38.56 -4.06 -7.26
CA GLN A 511 38.97 -3.01 -6.32
C GLN A 511 37.76 -2.27 -5.77
N VAL A 512 37.72 -2.02 -4.45
CA VAL A 512 36.79 -1.05 -3.88
C VAL A 512 37.49 0.30 -3.81
N GLN A 513 36.79 1.36 -4.15
CA GLN A 513 37.30 2.73 -4.26
C GLN A 513 36.33 3.70 -3.57
N ILE A 514 36.68 4.98 -3.54
CA ILE A 514 35.70 6.04 -3.33
C ILE A 514 35.32 6.69 -4.66
N TYR A 515 34.05 7.07 -4.79
CA TYR A 515 33.53 7.73 -5.98
C TYR A 515 32.42 8.71 -5.62
N THR A 516 32.14 9.68 -6.50
CA THR A 516 30.97 10.55 -6.36
C THR A 516 29.71 9.70 -6.16
N CYS A 517 28.95 10.01 -5.12
CA CYS A 517 27.71 9.29 -4.83
C CYS A 517 26.75 9.41 -6.01
N ASN A 518 26.40 8.29 -6.62
CA ASN A 518 25.64 8.18 -7.87
C ASN A 518 24.41 7.26 -7.74
N GLY A 519 24.15 6.71 -6.55
CA GLY A 519 22.97 5.90 -6.25
C GLY A 519 22.93 4.53 -6.91
N THR A 520 24.04 4.09 -7.53
CA THR A 520 24.12 2.77 -8.16
C THR A 520 24.31 1.66 -7.12
N ALA A 521 23.98 0.42 -7.48
CA ALA A 521 24.17 -0.73 -6.62
C ALA A 521 25.64 -0.96 -6.19
N ALA A 522 26.60 -0.42 -6.95
CA ALA A 522 28.02 -0.44 -6.60
C ALA A 522 28.36 0.39 -5.35
N GLN A 523 27.46 1.29 -4.93
CA GLN A 523 27.60 2.15 -3.75
C GLN A 523 26.58 1.82 -2.66
N THR A 524 25.74 0.83 -2.91
CA THR A 524 24.75 0.33 -1.97
C THR A 524 25.35 -0.85 -1.23
N TRP A 525 25.40 -0.71 0.10
CA TRP A 525 25.96 -1.71 1.00
C TRP A 525 24.91 -2.18 1.98
N THR A 526 24.69 -3.49 2.08
CA THR A 526 23.90 -4.09 3.16
C THR A 526 24.81 -4.66 4.23
N GLN A 527 24.29 -4.78 5.45
CA GLN A 527 25.00 -5.44 6.55
C GLN A 527 24.31 -6.75 6.90
N SER A 528 25.09 -7.84 6.90
CA SER A 528 24.67 -9.15 7.38
C SER A 528 25.64 -9.58 8.49
N GLY A 529 25.20 -9.48 9.75
CA GLY A 529 26.11 -9.59 10.90
C GLY A 529 27.17 -8.48 10.86
N SER A 530 28.46 -8.84 10.85
CA SER A 530 29.57 -7.89 10.67
C SER A 530 30.07 -7.80 9.22
N ALA A 531 29.47 -8.53 8.29
CA ALA A 531 29.83 -8.46 6.88
C ALA A 531 29.10 -7.29 6.18
N LEU A 532 29.85 -6.51 5.41
CA LEU A 532 29.31 -5.49 4.51
C LEU A 532 29.25 -6.07 3.09
N GLN A 533 28.08 -5.97 2.45
CA GLN A 533 27.81 -6.64 1.18
C GLN A 533 27.36 -5.65 0.11
N SER A 534 27.91 -5.78 -1.10
CA SER A 534 27.49 -5.05 -2.29
C SER A 534 27.56 -5.97 -3.50
N LEU A 535 26.67 -5.81 -4.47
CA LEU A 535 26.60 -6.65 -5.68
C LEU A 535 26.62 -8.17 -5.38
N GLY A 536 26.01 -8.59 -4.26
CA GLY A 536 25.95 -9.99 -3.82
C GLY A 536 27.25 -10.57 -3.26
N LYS A 537 28.23 -9.73 -2.93
CA LYS A 537 29.56 -10.11 -2.44
C LYS A 537 30.00 -9.27 -1.26
N CYS A 538 31.04 -9.70 -0.56
CA CYS A 538 31.50 -9.10 0.68
C CYS A 538 32.66 -8.12 0.45
N LEU A 539 32.70 -7.05 1.25
CA LEU A 539 33.87 -6.17 1.41
C LEU A 539 34.99 -6.98 2.06
N ASP A 540 36.08 -7.20 1.35
CA ASP A 540 37.09 -8.21 1.66
C ASP A 540 38.50 -7.62 1.67
N VAL A 541 39.34 -8.03 2.63
CA VAL A 541 40.78 -7.74 2.60
C VAL A 541 41.50 -8.83 1.80
N SER A 542 42.13 -8.44 0.71
CA SER A 542 42.75 -9.38 -0.23
C SER A 542 43.77 -10.29 0.46
N GLY A 543 43.56 -11.60 0.31
CA GLY A 543 44.39 -12.64 0.90
C GLY A 543 44.39 -12.69 2.43
N ALA A 544 43.38 -12.09 3.09
CA ALA A 544 43.32 -11.92 4.54
C ALA A 544 44.60 -11.25 5.12
N SER A 545 45.23 -10.39 4.31
CA SER A 545 46.48 -9.73 4.69
C SER A 545 46.29 -8.86 5.92
N THR A 546 47.31 -8.80 6.78
CA THR A 546 47.34 -7.92 7.94
C THR A 546 48.33 -6.77 7.75
N ALA A 547 48.91 -6.60 6.56
CA ALA A 547 49.84 -5.52 6.26
C ALA A 547 49.13 -4.20 5.94
N ASN A 548 49.74 -3.07 6.31
CA ASN A 548 49.30 -1.75 5.84
C ASN A 548 49.39 -1.68 4.31
N GLY A 549 48.39 -1.08 3.69
CA GLY A 549 48.28 -0.95 2.24
C GLY A 549 47.72 -2.18 1.53
N ALA A 550 47.25 -3.19 2.28
CA ALA A 550 46.59 -4.32 1.65
C ALA A 550 45.27 -3.89 1.00
N LYS A 551 45.08 -4.36 -0.24
CA LYS A 551 43.93 -4.05 -1.08
C LYS A 551 42.61 -4.47 -0.42
N VAL A 552 41.64 -3.56 -0.40
CA VAL A 552 40.24 -3.89 -0.14
C VAL A 552 39.53 -4.16 -1.46
N GLN A 553 38.85 -5.30 -1.53
CA GLN A 553 38.26 -5.84 -2.75
C GLN A 553 36.84 -6.33 -2.52
N LEU A 554 36.14 -6.60 -3.61
CA LEU A 554 34.89 -7.37 -3.59
C LEU A 554 35.22 -8.85 -3.77
N TYR A 555 34.68 -9.72 -2.90
CA TYR A 555 34.91 -11.16 -2.98
C TYR A 555 33.71 -11.97 -2.49
N ASP A 556 33.55 -13.20 -2.98
CA ASP A 556 32.54 -14.13 -2.49
C ASP A 556 32.54 -14.24 -0.96
N CYS A 557 31.36 -14.12 -0.38
CA CYS A 557 31.20 -14.19 1.06
C CYS A 557 31.56 -15.60 1.57
N ASN A 558 32.61 -15.67 2.39
CA ASN A 558 33.18 -16.91 2.92
C ASN A 558 33.24 -16.93 4.46
N GLY A 559 32.76 -15.87 5.12
CA GLY A 559 32.67 -15.79 6.59
C GLY A 559 34.00 -15.60 7.31
N SER A 560 35.12 -15.42 6.58
CA SER A 560 36.43 -15.19 7.20
C SER A 560 36.53 -13.81 7.86
N GLY A 561 37.49 -13.66 8.78
CA GLY A 561 37.79 -12.37 9.42
C GLY A 561 38.19 -11.27 8.44
N ALA A 562 38.63 -11.61 7.22
CA ALA A 562 38.90 -10.65 6.15
C ALA A 562 37.65 -9.91 5.65
N GLN A 563 36.46 -10.44 5.96
CA GLN A 563 35.17 -9.91 5.50
C GLN A 563 34.30 -9.33 6.62
N GLN A 564 34.80 -9.37 7.85
CA GLN A 564 34.08 -8.92 9.02
C GLN A 564 34.59 -7.54 9.45
N TRP A 565 33.70 -6.56 9.47
CA TRP A 565 33.97 -5.16 9.75
C TRP A 565 33.13 -4.67 10.94
N THR A 566 33.72 -3.83 11.79
CA THR A 566 33.03 -3.24 12.94
C THR A 566 33.38 -1.77 13.00
N GLN A 567 32.37 -0.92 13.16
CA GLN A 567 32.62 0.50 13.35
C GLN A 567 32.96 0.78 14.81
N ASN A 568 34.07 1.47 15.07
CA ASN A 568 34.44 1.88 16.43
C ASN A 568 33.75 3.20 16.82
N GLY A 569 33.92 3.63 18.08
CA GLY A 569 33.36 4.89 18.60
C GLY A 569 33.97 6.17 17.99
N GLN A 570 34.93 6.04 17.08
CA GLN A 570 35.57 7.12 16.33
C GLN A 570 35.19 7.05 14.84
N HIS A 571 34.07 6.39 14.50
CA HIS A 571 33.55 6.23 13.14
C HIS A 571 34.50 5.53 12.14
N GLU A 572 35.52 4.83 12.60
CA GLU A 572 36.40 4.05 11.73
C GLU A 572 35.83 2.64 11.52
N LEU A 573 35.86 2.15 10.28
CA LEU A 573 35.49 0.77 9.95
C LEU A 573 36.69 -0.14 10.13
N VAL A 574 36.72 -0.91 11.22
CA VAL A 574 37.82 -1.81 11.60
C VAL A 574 37.55 -3.22 11.05
N ASN A 575 38.49 -3.76 10.29
CA ASN A 575 38.46 -5.16 9.88
C ASN A 575 38.89 -6.05 11.06
N THR A 576 38.03 -6.97 11.47
CA THR A 576 38.26 -7.82 12.66
C THR A 576 39.37 -8.85 12.46
N GLY A 577 39.66 -9.27 11.22
CA GLY A 577 40.75 -10.21 10.91
C GLY A 577 42.14 -9.59 11.01
N SER A 578 42.29 -8.29 10.72
CA SER A 578 43.58 -7.59 10.69
C SER A 578 43.78 -6.56 11.80
N GLY A 579 42.69 -6.15 12.48
CA GLY A 579 42.67 -5.05 13.45
C GLY A 579 42.95 -3.67 12.83
N LYS A 580 42.81 -3.54 11.51
CA LYS A 580 43.14 -2.32 10.74
C LYS A 580 41.89 -1.68 10.16
N CYS A 581 41.98 -0.39 9.90
CA CYS A 581 40.86 0.43 9.45
C CYS A 581 40.79 0.52 7.93
N LEU A 582 39.57 0.60 7.40
CA LEU A 582 39.31 0.95 6.01
C LEU A 582 39.84 2.36 5.74
N ASP A 583 40.69 2.49 4.73
CA ASP A 583 41.50 3.67 4.47
C ASP A 583 41.43 4.06 3.00
N ALA A 584 41.09 5.32 2.72
CA ALA A 584 41.23 5.91 1.40
C ALA A 584 42.68 6.35 1.19
N THR A 585 43.33 5.76 0.17
CA THR A 585 44.77 5.88 -0.05
C THR A 585 45.22 7.34 -0.18
N ASN A 586 46.33 7.69 0.49
CA ASN A 586 46.97 9.01 0.44
C ASN A 586 46.08 10.20 0.88
N GLN A 587 45.02 9.96 1.65
CA GLN A 587 44.05 10.99 2.04
C GLN A 587 43.42 11.73 0.85
N SER A 588 43.35 11.07 -0.30
CA SER A 588 42.76 11.63 -1.51
C SER A 588 41.23 11.54 -1.46
N SER A 589 40.55 12.61 -1.88
CA SER A 589 39.11 12.65 -2.12
C SER A 589 38.74 12.58 -3.61
N ALA A 590 39.70 12.23 -4.48
CA ALA A 590 39.47 12.09 -5.92
C ALA A 590 38.67 10.83 -6.23
N ASP A 591 37.79 10.91 -7.23
CA ASP A 591 37.05 9.75 -7.73
C ASP A 591 38.02 8.68 -8.24
N GLY A 592 37.75 7.43 -7.86
CA GLY A 592 38.61 6.30 -8.17
C GLY A 592 39.78 6.09 -7.21
N THR A 593 39.87 6.86 -6.11
CA THR A 593 40.88 6.62 -5.07
C THR A 593 40.67 5.22 -4.46
N PRO A 594 41.64 4.30 -4.55
CA PRO A 594 41.48 2.94 -4.04
C PRO A 594 41.37 2.89 -2.51
N LEU A 595 40.54 1.96 -2.03
CA LEU A 595 40.49 1.59 -0.62
C LEU A 595 41.49 0.49 -0.29
N GLN A 596 42.11 0.64 0.87
CA GLN A 596 43.06 -0.29 1.46
C GLN A 596 42.76 -0.45 2.96
N ILE A 597 43.48 -1.34 3.63
CA ILE A 597 43.55 -1.31 5.10
C ILE A 597 44.81 -0.62 5.57
N TRP A 598 44.71 0.14 6.66
CA TRP A 598 45.85 0.79 7.30
C TRP A 598 45.69 0.79 8.82
N THR A 599 46.80 1.05 9.53
CA THR A 599 46.75 1.24 10.97
C THR A 599 45.78 2.38 11.30
N CYS A 600 44.81 2.12 12.19
CA CYS A 600 43.82 3.10 12.61
C CYS A 600 44.51 4.30 13.25
N ALA A 601 44.28 5.48 12.69
CA ALA A 601 44.98 6.71 13.04
C ALA A 601 44.02 7.90 13.22
N GLY A 602 42.71 7.71 13.06
CA GLY A 602 41.70 8.76 13.18
C GLY A 602 41.74 9.83 12.08
N GLY A 603 42.46 9.57 10.99
CA GLY A 603 42.53 10.50 9.85
C GLY A 603 41.21 10.58 9.10
N ALA A 604 40.93 11.73 8.47
CA ALA A 604 39.68 11.95 7.72
C ALA A 604 39.42 10.90 6.61
N ASN A 605 40.49 10.28 6.10
CA ASN A 605 40.45 9.21 5.11
C ASN A 605 40.10 7.82 5.68
N GLN A 606 39.91 7.70 6.99
CA GLN A 606 39.49 6.50 7.71
C GLN A 606 38.14 6.69 8.43
N GLN A 607 37.52 7.85 8.28
CA GLN A 607 36.22 8.19 8.87
C GLN A 607 35.10 7.83 7.90
N TRP A 608 34.14 7.03 8.35
CA TRP A 608 33.05 6.51 7.51
C TRP A 608 31.70 6.72 8.18
N THR A 609 30.71 7.22 7.46
CA THR A 609 29.33 7.32 7.91
C THR A 609 28.49 6.28 7.18
N LEU A 610 27.73 5.49 7.94
CA LEU A 610 26.83 4.46 7.43
C LEU A 610 25.42 5.07 7.44
N ASN A 611 24.92 5.52 6.27
CA ASN A 611 23.71 6.36 6.15
C ASN A 611 22.43 5.57 5.91
#